data_AF-A0A9D5DN97-F1
#
_entry.id   AF-A0A9D5DN97-F1
#
_cell.length_a   1.000
_cell.length_b   1.000
_cell.length_c   1.000
_cell.angle_alpha   90.00
_cell.angle_beta   90.00
_cell.angle_gamma   90.00
#
_symmetry.space_group_name_H-M   'P 1'
#
loop_
_entity.id
_entity.type
_entity.pdbx_description
1 polymer ?
#
loop_
_entity_poly.entity_id
_entity_poly.type
_entity_poly.pdbx_seq_one_letter_code
_entity_poly.pdbx_strand_id
1 'polypeptide(L)'
;MDYEAINAYLAQMPFTALYDELSSDDKVKHVFNAQEVLKAHYRASLLSERAVALQLLYMLEGEEEEYAKLRRQGVSSFSTNRVTASIGGSEIAPEVRSLLKSKGRVGRLQ
;
A
#
# COMPACT_ATOMS: atom_id res chain seq x y z
N MET A 1 0.43 15.50 -3.41
CA MET A 1 -0.36 14.79 -2.40
C MET A 1 0.39 14.87 -1.10
N ASP A 2 -0.32 15.19 -0.03
CA ASP A 2 0.24 15.43 1.29
C ASP A 2 -0.12 14.28 2.25
N TYR A 3 0.73 14.03 3.24
CA TYR A 3 0.54 12.97 4.23
C TYR A 3 -0.76 13.17 5.00
N GLU A 4 -1.06 14.41 5.43
CA GLU A 4 -2.24 14.68 6.25
C GLU A 4 -3.54 14.30 5.53
N ALA A 5 -3.64 14.58 4.24
CA ALA A 5 -4.80 14.24 3.42
C ALA A 5 -5.00 12.72 3.31
N ILE A 6 -3.90 11.97 3.17
CA ILE A 6 -3.94 10.50 3.08
C ILE A 6 -4.30 9.90 4.44
N ASN A 7 -3.71 10.42 5.53
CA ASN A 7 -4.01 9.98 6.89
C ASN A 7 -5.48 10.26 7.26
N ALA A 8 -6.01 11.42 6.88
CA ALA A 8 -7.42 11.75 7.05
C ALA A 8 -8.36 10.84 6.25
N TYR A 9 -7.92 10.37 5.08
CA TYR A 9 -8.66 9.38 4.29
C TYR A 9 -8.64 8.00 4.96
N LEU A 10 -7.46 7.55 5.40
CA LEU A 10 -7.28 6.28 6.13
C LEU A 10 -8.13 6.24 7.41
N ALA A 11 -8.22 7.33 8.16
CA ALA A 11 -9.06 7.41 9.36
C ALA A 11 -10.57 7.20 9.10
N GLN A 12 -11.03 7.33 7.84
CA GLN A 12 -12.41 7.07 7.45
C GLN A 12 -12.61 5.64 6.91
N MET A 13 -11.52 4.91 6.66
CA MET A 13 -11.59 3.56 6.11
C MET A 13 -11.79 2.52 7.22
N PRO A 14 -12.59 1.48 6.99
CA PRO A 14 -12.62 0.32 7.87
C PRO A 14 -11.35 -0.54 7.65
N PHE A 15 -11.06 -1.42 8.61
CA PHE A 15 -9.98 -2.42 8.53
C PHE A 15 -8.56 -1.85 8.47
N THR A 16 -8.31 -0.72 9.14
CA THR A 16 -6.99 -0.07 9.24
C THR A 16 -6.14 -0.53 10.41
N ALA A 17 -6.47 -1.64 11.06
CA ALA A 17 -5.83 -2.07 12.32
C ALA A 17 -4.29 -2.12 12.23
N LEU A 18 -3.75 -2.72 11.15
CA LEU A 18 -2.30 -2.78 10.92
C LEU A 18 -1.67 -1.39 10.77
N TYR A 19 -2.38 -0.43 10.16
CA TYR A 19 -1.92 0.95 10.07
C TYR A 19 -2.01 1.66 11.42
N ASP A 20 -3.08 1.44 12.18
CA ASP A 20 -3.31 2.09 13.47
C ASP A 20 -2.29 1.69 14.54
N GLU A 21 -1.76 0.47 14.46
CA GLU A 21 -0.69 -0.05 15.31
C GLU A 21 0.70 0.57 15.03
N LEU A 22 0.89 1.23 13.88
CA LEU A 22 2.16 1.86 13.54
C LEU A 22 2.42 3.13 14.35
N SER A 23 3.69 3.37 14.65
CA SER A 23 4.16 4.65 15.19
C SER A 23 3.92 5.79 14.20
N SER A 24 3.78 7.03 14.68
CA SER A 24 3.60 8.20 13.80
C SER A 24 4.71 8.33 12.75
N ASP A 25 5.95 8.03 13.12
CA ASP A 25 7.09 8.08 12.22
C ASP A 25 7.01 6.99 11.13
N ASP A 26 6.56 5.79 11.50
CA ASP A 26 6.42 4.69 10.54
C ASP A 26 5.21 4.89 9.63
N LYS A 27 4.11 5.47 10.13
CA LYS A 27 2.97 5.87 9.29
C LYS A 27 3.42 6.77 8.14
N VAL A 28 4.24 7.79 8.42
CA VAL A 28 4.78 8.69 7.39
C VAL A 28 5.64 7.91 6.38
N LYS A 29 6.52 7.03 6.84
CA LYS A 29 7.39 6.23 5.96
C LYS A 29 6.59 5.27 5.07
N HIS A 30 5.60 4.57 5.62
CA HIS A 30 4.76 3.65 4.85
C HIS A 30 3.90 4.40 3.84
N VAL A 31 3.32 5.55 4.20
CA VAL A 31 2.57 6.40 3.26
C VAL A 31 3.47 6.87 2.12
N PHE A 32 4.68 7.33 2.44
CA PHE A 32 5.66 7.73 1.44
C PHE A 32 6.04 6.57 0.52
N ASN A 33 6.31 5.39 1.08
CA ASN A 33 6.67 4.19 0.32
C ASN A 33 5.54 3.78 -0.65
N ALA A 34 4.29 3.71 -0.17
CA ALA A 34 3.14 3.40 -1.01
C ALA A 34 2.97 4.41 -2.15
N GLN A 35 3.25 5.69 -1.88
CA GLN A 35 3.21 6.74 -2.90
C GLN A 35 4.32 6.58 -3.95
N GLU A 36 5.55 6.28 -3.54
CA GLU A 36 6.68 6.08 -4.45
C GLU A 36 6.48 4.85 -5.33
N VAL A 37 5.98 3.74 -4.75
CA VAL A 37 5.57 2.56 -5.51
C VAL A 37 4.55 2.95 -6.58
N LEU A 38 3.49 3.69 -6.25
CA LEU A 38 2.51 4.10 -7.25
C LEU A 38 3.06 5.05 -8.32
N LYS A 39 3.98 5.95 -7.96
CA LYS A 39 4.64 6.85 -8.93
C LYS A 39 5.57 6.11 -9.90
N ALA A 40 6.14 4.98 -9.49
CA ALA A 40 6.94 4.15 -10.38
C ALA A 40 6.10 3.52 -11.51
N HIS A 41 4.80 3.28 -11.25
CA HIS A 41 3.89 2.61 -12.19
C HIS A 41 2.90 3.56 -12.89
N TYR A 42 2.59 4.71 -12.29
CA TYR A 42 1.57 5.63 -12.78
C TYR A 42 2.01 7.09 -12.72
N ARG A 43 1.45 7.90 -13.62
CA ARG A 43 1.64 9.36 -13.57
C ARG A 43 1.07 9.94 -12.27
N ALA A 44 1.84 10.81 -11.63
CA ALA A 44 1.44 11.48 -10.39
C ALA A 44 0.07 12.21 -10.48
N SER A 45 -0.30 12.70 -11.66
CA SER A 45 -1.59 13.36 -11.91
C SER A 45 -2.81 12.44 -11.83
N LEU A 46 -2.61 11.12 -11.90
CA LEU A 46 -3.69 10.13 -11.84
C LEU A 46 -3.92 9.59 -10.42
N LEU A 47 -2.94 9.78 -9.54
CA LEU A 47 -2.97 9.31 -8.16
C LEU A 47 -3.92 10.16 -7.33
N SER A 48 -4.66 9.48 -6.46
CA SER A 48 -5.53 10.10 -5.46
C SER A 48 -5.20 9.53 -4.09
N GLU A 49 -5.63 10.22 -3.04
CA GLU A 49 -5.48 9.80 -1.63
C GLU A 49 -6.00 8.38 -1.45
N ARG A 50 -7.17 8.08 -2.03
CA ARG A 50 -7.74 6.72 -2.07
C ARG A 50 -6.80 5.66 -2.67
N ALA A 51 -6.08 5.98 -3.74
CA ALA A 51 -5.21 5.03 -4.41
C ALA A 51 -4.00 4.70 -3.52
N VAL A 52 -3.43 5.73 -2.89
CA VAL A 52 -2.29 5.56 -1.97
C VAL A 52 -2.73 4.83 -0.71
N ALA A 53 -3.88 5.15 -0.13
CA ALA A 53 -4.43 4.45 1.03
C ALA A 53 -4.64 2.95 0.77
N LEU A 54 -5.26 2.60 -0.35
CA LEU A 54 -5.46 1.20 -0.75
C LEU A 54 -4.14 0.47 -1.00
N GLN A 55 -3.18 1.13 -1.64
CA GLN A 55 -1.85 0.56 -1.85
C GLN A 55 -1.13 0.31 -0.53
N LEU A 56 -1.21 1.26 0.41
CA LEU A 56 -0.59 1.14 1.73
C LEU A 56 -1.14 -0.05 2.50
N LEU A 57 -2.47 -0.18 2.58
CA LEU A 57 -3.09 -1.28 3.31
C LEU A 57 -2.70 -2.64 2.71
N TYR A 58 -2.71 -2.74 1.37
CA TYR A 58 -2.27 -3.94 0.68
C TYR A 58 -0.80 -4.31 0.97
N MET A 59 0.09 -3.32 1.09
CA MET A 59 1.48 -3.56 1.45
C MET A 59 1.63 -4.06 2.88
N LEU A 60 0.92 -3.44 3.83
CA LEU A 60 0.95 -3.86 5.24
C LEU A 60 0.40 -5.29 5.42
N GLU A 61 -0.69 -5.63 4.73
CA GLU A 61 -1.24 -6.99 4.74
C GLU A 61 -0.24 -8.01 4.17
N GLY A 62 0.44 -7.67 3.07
CA GLY A 62 1.46 -8.52 2.47
C GLY A 62 2.67 -8.75 3.39
N GLU A 63 3.13 -7.70 4.07
CA GLU A 63 4.22 -7.79 5.04
C GLU A 63 3.83 -8.69 6.23
N GLU A 64 2.64 -8.51 6.81
CA GLU A 64 2.16 -9.34 7.92
C GLU A 64 1.99 -10.82 7.52
N GLU A 65 1.50 -11.09 6.31
CA GLU A 65 1.39 -12.45 5.79
C GLU A 65 2.77 -13.10 5.60
N GLU A 66 3.76 -12.33 5.13
CA GLU A 66 5.13 -12.78 4.98
C GLU A 66 5.80 -13.08 6.34
N TYR A 67 5.64 -12.19 7.32
CA TYR A 67 6.09 -12.44 8.69
C TYR A 67 5.44 -13.69 9.28
N ALA A 68 4.14 -13.90 9.05
CA ALA A 68 3.44 -15.09 9.50
C ALA A 68 3.99 -16.38 8.86
N LYS A 69 4.33 -16.35 7.56
CA LYS A 69 4.99 -17.48 6.87
C LYS A 69 6.37 -17.77 7.45
N LEU A 70 7.17 -16.75 7.69
CA LEU A 70 8.52 -16.87 8.29
C LEU A 70 8.47 -17.44 9.71
N ARG A 71 7.52 -16.98 10.54
CA ARG A 71 7.29 -17.53 11.89
C ARG A 71 6.98 -19.02 11.85
N ARG A 72 6.15 -19.48 10.90
CA ARG A 72 5.83 -20.92 10.73
C ARG A 72 7.04 -21.76 10.33
N GLN A 73 8.02 -21.16 9.67
CA GLN A 73 9.27 -21.80 9.29
C GLN A 73 10.33 -21.75 10.41
N GLY A 74 9.97 -21.26 11.60
CA GLY A 74 10.87 -21.20 12.76
C GLY A 74 11.82 -20.02 12.77
N VAL A 75 11.65 -19.04 11.86
CA VAL A 75 12.47 -17.83 11.82
C VAL A 75 11.89 -16.82 12.82
N SER A 76 12.49 -16.73 14.00
CA SER A 76 12.06 -15.86 15.11
C SER A 76 12.68 -14.47 15.10
N SER A 77 13.71 -14.22 14.28
CA SER A 77 14.38 -12.92 14.17
C SER A 77 14.89 -12.71 12.75
N PHE A 78 14.28 -11.76 12.03
CA PHE A 78 14.76 -11.33 10.72
C PHE A 78 15.56 -10.04 10.92
N SER A 79 16.88 -10.08 10.72
CA SER A 79 17.69 -8.86 10.62
C SER A 79 17.51 -8.30 9.21
N THR A 80 16.75 -7.21 9.09
CA THR A 80 16.55 -6.44 7.85
C THR A 80 17.87 -5.82 7.40
N ASN A 81 18.78 -6.64 6.87
CA ASN A 81 20.03 -6.11 6.36
C ASN A 81 20.55 -6.73 5.07
N ARG A 82 19.86 -7.69 4.43
CA ARG A 82 20.23 -8.12 3.05
C ARG A 82 19.35 -9.11 2.29
N VAL A 83 18.16 -9.50 2.76
CA VAL A 83 17.35 -10.49 2.03
C VAL A 83 15.97 -9.92 1.76
N THR A 84 15.81 -9.36 0.56
CA THR A 84 14.52 -9.06 -0.04
C THR A 84 13.88 -10.41 -0.39
N ALA A 85 13.01 -10.92 0.47
CA ALA A 85 12.15 -12.03 0.11
C ALA A 85 11.07 -11.47 -0.82
N SER A 86 11.14 -11.84 -2.10
CA SER A 86 10.14 -11.46 -3.10
C SER A 86 9.19 -12.64 -3.29
N ILE A 87 8.22 -12.78 -2.39
CA ILE A 87 7.14 -13.76 -2.57
C ILE A 87 6.13 -13.14 -3.54
N GLY A 88 5.86 -13.83 -4.65
CA GLY A 88 5.14 -13.33 -5.81
C GLY A 88 3.71 -12.86 -5.54
N GLY A 89 3.56 -11.59 -5.19
CA GLY A 89 2.34 -10.80 -5.30
C GLY A 89 2.53 -9.71 -6.36
N SER A 90 1.44 -9.21 -6.94
CA SER A 90 1.51 -7.99 -7.75
C SER A 90 1.97 -6.83 -6.86
N GLU A 91 3.02 -6.11 -7.28
CA GLU A 91 3.56 -4.94 -6.56
C GLU A 91 2.50 -3.84 -6.32
N ILE A 92 1.48 -3.79 -7.19
CA ILE A 92 0.35 -2.87 -7.08
C ILE A 92 -0.92 -3.61 -6.67
N ALA A 93 -1.64 -3.07 -5.70
CA ALA A 93 -2.93 -3.56 -5.25
C ALA A 93 -3.92 -3.74 -6.42
N PRO A 94 -4.63 -4.88 -6.54
CA PRO A 94 -5.59 -5.12 -7.60
C PRO A 94 -6.70 -4.05 -7.69
N GLU A 95 -7.18 -3.55 -6.55
CA GLU A 95 -8.17 -2.49 -6.50
C GLU A 95 -7.67 -1.17 -7.07
N VAL A 96 -6.40 -0.82 -6.81
CA VAL A 96 -5.77 0.38 -7.36
C VAL A 96 -5.64 0.26 -8.87
N ARG A 97 -5.29 -0.93 -9.39
CA ARG A 97 -5.29 -1.19 -10.84
C ARG A 97 -6.68 -0.98 -11.45
N SER A 98 -7.73 -1.46 -10.79
CA SER A 98 -9.12 -1.29 -11.24
C SER A 98 -9.54 0.19 -11.22
N LEU A 99 -9.24 0.89 -10.12
CA LEU A 99 -9.53 2.31 -9.92
C LEU A 99 -8.89 3.19 -10.99
N LEU A 100 -7.61 2.93 -11.31
CA LEU A 100 -6.87 3.72 -12.28
C LEU A 100 -7.20 3.34 -13.73
N LYS A 101 -7.63 2.10 -13.99
CA LYS A 101 -8.08 1.65 -15.32
C LYS A 101 -9.48 2.19 -15.67
N SER A 102 -10.37 2.40 -14.70
CA SER A 102 -11.74 2.87 -14.95
C SER A 102 -11.80 4.34 -15.36
N LYS A 103 -10.86 5.19 -14.89
CA LYS A 103 -10.77 6.61 -15.27
C LYS A 103 -10.53 6.83 -16.77
N GLY A 104 -10.12 5.80 -17.52
CA GLY A 104 -9.94 5.87 -18.98
C GLY A 104 -11.16 5.46 -19.81
N ARG A 105 -12.28 5.04 -19.20
CA ARG A 105 -13.37 4.33 -19.92
C ARG A 105 -14.76 4.95 -19.84
N VAL A 106 -14.89 6.23 -19.51
CA VAL A 106 -16.14 6.99 -19.73
C VAL A 106 -16.11 7.59 -21.14
N GLY A 107 -16.10 6.71 -22.13
CA GLY A 107 -16.41 7.07 -23.51
C GLY A 107 -17.92 7.27 -23.63
N ARG A 108 -18.32 8.52 -23.93
CA ARG A 108 -19.61 8.96 -24.49
C ARG A 108 -20.59 7.82 -24.83
N LEU A 109 -21.68 7.74 -24.07
CA LEU A 109 -22.93 7.23 -24.62
C LEU A 109 -23.62 8.42 -25.30
N GLN A 110 -23.66 8.37 -26.63
CA GLN A 110 -24.57 9.14 -27.47
C GLN A 110 -26.01 8.71 -27.24
#